data_AF-A0A4R3V1Y3-F1
#
_entry.id   AF-A0A4R3V1Y3-F1
#
_cell.length_a   1.000
_cell.length_b   1.000
_cell.length_c   1.000
_cell.angle_alpha   90.00
_cell.angle_beta   90.00
_cell.angle_gamma   90.00
#
_symmetry.space_group_name_H-M   'P 1'
#
loop_
_entity.id
_entity.type
_entity.pdbx_description
1 polymer ?
#
loop_
_entity_poly.entity_id
_entity_poly.type
_entity_poly.pdbx_seq_one_letter_code
_entity_poly.pdbx_strand_id
1 'polypeptide(L)'
;MIRNQLEGDQNTPPSAPEVVDAALAASVNVGRRRLFRGIGGGAGVLMAVSAKSALGGSCQSPSAMMSGNTSPRPGTGTTCSGGLSPGYWVQPQHSPNWVTAGGVFPQFDGAVVTCTTSLNKVGFTDITNQGTTLQSVFTGWTPQGSYQGPVSMWWVIDSPNDTMFGGPGGIGQLLRALSCAWLNAGYFQSSSAKYPLTKAQVVDMWVQLSTKGGYCPGTLTCTKPWSASQVVSYIEGMYDQNAPVDNLCKK
;
A
#
# COMPACT_ATOMS: atom_id res chain seq x y z
N MET A 1 29.59 -84.86 31.48
CA MET A 1 28.43 -85.77 31.45
C MET A 1 27.24 -84.99 30.95
N ILE A 2 26.65 -85.39 29.80
CA ILE A 2 25.20 -85.30 29.46
C ILE A 2 24.63 -83.85 29.34
N ARG A 3 23.97 -83.35 28.28
CA ARG A 3 23.40 -83.85 27.01
C ARG A 3 23.03 -82.63 26.13
N ASN A 4 23.25 -82.75 24.81
CA ASN A 4 22.33 -82.55 23.66
C ASN A 4 21.57 -81.20 23.47
N GLN A 5 21.77 -80.51 22.32
CA GLN A 5 20.90 -80.51 21.09
C GLN A 5 19.74 -79.48 21.22
N LEU A 6 19.41 -78.54 20.33
CA LEU A 6 19.36 -78.42 18.85
C LEU A 6 19.38 -76.92 18.47
N GLU A 7 20.19 -76.51 17.48
CA GLU A 7 19.79 -76.05 16.13
C GLU A 7 18.89 -74.81 16.04
N GLY A 8 19.44 -73.78 15.38
CA GLY A 8 18.77 -72.54 15.01
C GLY A 8 19.71 -71.41 14.57
N ASP A 9 20.88 -71.73 14.01
CA ASP A 9 21.80 -70.74 13.42
C ASP A 9 21.33 -70.37 12.01
N GLN A 10 20.79 -69.16 11.83
CA GLN A 10 20.72 -68.52 10.52
C GLN A 10 21.73 -67.36 10.49
N ASN A 11 22.95 -67.69 10.08
CA ASN A 11 23.90 -66.73 9.55
C ASN A 11 24.05 -67.01 8.04
N THR A 12 23.53 -66.11 7.21
CA THR A 12 24.05 -65.92 5.85
C THR A 12 23.90 -64.44 5.47
N PRO A 13 25.00 -63.74 5.09
CA PRO A 13 25.03 -62.34 4.66
C PRO A 13 24.93 -62.24 3.12
N PRO A 14 25.21 -61.09 2.47
CA PRO A 14 24.73 -59.71 2.63
C PRO A 14 23.88 -59.29 1.40
N SER A 15 23.04 -58.25 1.48
CA SER A 15 22.63 -57.42 0.33
C SER A 15 21.84 -56.18 0.80
N ALA A 16 22.07 -55.06 0.11
CA ALA A 16 21.61 -53.70 0.38
C ALA A 16 20.09 -53.53 0.53
N PRO A 17 19.65 -52.40 1.12
CA PRO A 17 18.79 -51.51 0.32
C PRO A 17 19.05 -50.00 0.46
N GLU A 18 18.89 -49.35 -0.70
CA GLU A 18 18.21 -48.08 -0.99
C GLU A 18 18.64 -46.78 -0.29
N VAL A 19 19.36 -46.00 -1.09
CA VAL A 19 19.49 -44.54 -1.02
C VAL A 19 18.17 -43.92 -1.49
N VAL A 20 17.50 -43.14 -0.63
CA VAL A 20 16.36 -42.29 -1.03
C VAL A 20 16.86 -40.90 -1.39
N ASP A 21 17.33 -40.75 -2.63
CA ASP A 21 17.51 -39.45 -3.28
C ASP A 21 16.21 -39.07 -4.00
N ALA A 22 15.49 -38.10 -3.46
CA ALA A 22 14.34 -37.46 -4.10
C ALA A 22 14.82 -36.41 -5.12
N ALA A 23 15.33 -36.87 -6.27
CA ALA A 23 15.58 -36.04 -7.44
C ALA A 23 14.51 -36.32 -8.52
N LEU A 24 13.39 -35.59 -8.46
CA LEU A 24 12.39 -35.60 -9.52
C LEU A 24 12.85 -34.71 -10.69
N ALA A 25 13.44 -35.34 -11.71
CA ALA A 25 13.42 -34.84 -13.07
C ALA A 25 12.54 -35.78 -13.91
N ALA A 26 11.35 -35.32 -14.31
CA ALA A 26 10.56 -36.03 -15.32
C ALA A 26 9.68 -35.05 -16.13
N SER A 27 10.13 -34.86 -17.37
CA SER A 27 9.36 -34.74 -18.61
C SER A 27 8.20 -33.72 -18.73
N VAL A 28 8.52 -32.68 -19.50
CA VAL A 28 7.59 -31.80 -20.22
C VAL A 28 6.62 -32.62 -21.08
N ASN A 29 5.32 -32.51 -20.81
CA ASN A 29 4.26 -33.08 -21.64
C ASN A 29 3.61 -31.98 -22.51
N VAL A 30 4.16 -31.79 -23.70
CA VAL A 30 3.56 -30.99 -24.78
C VAL A 30 2.53 -31.87 -25.48
N GLY A 31 1.24 -31.57 -25.28
CA GLY A 31 0.18 -32.08 -26.16
C GLY A 31 -1.09 -32.54 -25.45
N ARG A 32 -2.02 -31.61 -25.20
CA ARG A 32 -3.49 -31.72 -25.42
C ARG A 32 -4.24 -30.58 -24.72
N ARG A 33 -4.03 -29.35 -25.17
CA ARG A 33 -4.96 -28.24 -24.89
C ARG A 33 -6.06 -28.29 -25.95
N ARG A 34 -7.07 -29.15 -25.74
CA ARG A 34 -8.26 -29.22 -26.58
C ARG A 34 -9.15 -28.01 -26.31
N LEU A 35 -9.55 -27.37 -27.40
CA LEU A 35 -10.34 -26.15 -27.49
C LEU A 35 -11.71 -26.22 -26.80
N PHE A 36 -12.09 -25.05 -26.27
CA PHE A 36 -13.42 -24.47 -26.14
C PHE A 36 -14.63 -25.34 -26.54
N ARG A 37 -15.55 -25.53 -25.57
CA ARG A 37 -17.01 -25.59 -25.75
C ARG A 37 -17.68 -25.63 -24.36
N GLY A 38 -18.59 -24.69 -24.09
CA GLY A 38 -19.46 -24.77 -22.91
C GLY A 38 -19.99 -23.42 -22.41
N ILE A 39 -21.13 -23.01 -22.94
CA ILE A 39 -21.93 -21.83 -22.57
C ILE A 39 -22.75 -22.16 -21.32
N GLY A 40 -22.94 -21.20 -20.39
CA GLY A 40 -23.93 -21.30 -19.32
C GLY A 40 -23.76 -20.24 -18.23
N GLY A 41 -24.67 -19.28 -18.19
CA GLY A 41 -24.60 -18.09 -17.34
C GLY A 41 -24.70 -18.34 -15.83
N GLY A 42 -24.21 -17.36 -15.07
CA GLY A 42 -24.30 -17.33 -13.61
C GLY A 42 -23.24 -16.38 -13.08
N ALA A 43 -23.67 -15.22 -12.60
CA ALA A 43 -22.82 -14.14 -12.12
C ALA A 43 -21.80 -14.63 -11.08
N GLY A 44 -20.53 -14.70 -11.50
CA GLY A 44 -19.40 -14.84 -10.59
C GLY A 44 -19.17 -13.49 -9.91
N VAL A 45 -19.73 -13.34 -8.71
CA VAL A 45 -19.31 -12.29 -7.79
C VAL A 45 -17.80 -12.42 -7.62
N LEU A 46 -17.12 -11.34 -8.00
CA LEU A 46 -15.68 -11.21 -8.08
C LEU A 46 -15.04 -11.56 -6.74
N MET A 47 -14.16 -12.55 -6.73
CA MET A 47 -13.18 -12.77 -5.67
C MET A 47 -12.17 -11.62 -5.68
N ALA A 48 -12.58 -10.43 -5.22
CA ALA A 48 -11.72 -9.26 -5.09
C ALA A 48 -10.94 -9.29 -3.76
N VAL A 49 -10.24 -10.38 -3.48
CA VAL A 49 -9.25 -10.44 -2.39
C VAL A 49 -8.08 -11.30 -2.85
N SER A 50 -7.21 -10.75 -3.67
CA SER A 50 -5.81 -11.17 -3.79
C SER A 50 -5.12 -10.31 -4.85
N ALA A 51 -4.58 -9.18 -4.40
CA ALA A 51 -3.27 -8.69 -4.83
C ALA A 51 -2.98 -7.42 -4.02
N LYS A 52 -2.71 -7.58 -2.72
CA LYS A 52 -1.74 -6.68 -2.08
C LYS A 52 -0.49 -6.89 -2.92
N SER A 53 -0.26 -5.99 -3.88
CA SER A 53 0.73 -6.17 -4.92
C SER A 53 2.04 -6.59 -4.25
N ALA A 54 2.83 -7.47 -4.87
CA ALA A 54 4.19 -7.76 -4.42
C ALA A 54 5.05 -6.48 -4.28
N LEU A 55 4.54 -5.35 -4.78
CA LEU A 55 5.01 -3.98 -4.59
C LEU A 55 4.74 -3.35 -3.20
N GLY A 56 3.73 -3.80 -2.44
CA GLY A 56 3.34 -3.25 -1.12
C GLY A 56 3.55 -4.20 0.07
N GLY A 57 4.05 -5.42 -0.17
CA GLY A 57 4.32 -6.42 0.88
C GLY A 57 5.73 -6.33 1.48
N SER A 58 6.65 -5.63 0.81
CA SER A 58 8.06 -5.48 1.22
C SER A 58 8.42 -4.01 1.40
N CYS A 59 9.20 -3.67 2.43
CA CYS A 59 9.43 -2.27 2.89
C CYS A 59 10.52 -1.66 2.04
N GLN A 60 10.30 -1.67 0.74
CA GLN A 60 11.25 -1.24 -0.23
C GLN A 60 10.92 0.21 -0.57
N SER A 61 11.98 1.02 -0.56
CA SER A 61 11.89 2.35 -1.16
C SER A 61 11.55 2.19 -2.65
N PRO A 62 10.92 3.20 -3.28
CA PRO A 62 10.60 3.13 -4.70
C PRO A 62 11.81 2.78 -5.58
N SER A 63 13.00 3.27 -5.22
CA SER A 63 14.26 2.93 -5.90
C SER A 63 14.66 1.46 -5.75
N ALA A 64 14.43 0.85 -4.59
CA ALA A 64 14.72 -0.58 -4.36
C ALA A 64 13.78 -1.46 -5.20
N MET A 65 12.51 -1.07 -5.32
CA MET A 65 11.52 -1.80 -6.12
C MET A 65 11.81 -1.75 -7.62
N MET A 66 12.26 -0.60 -8.13
CA MET A 66 12.63 -0.49 -9.55
C MET A 66 13.96 -1.16 -9.87
N SER A 67 14.90 -1.18 -8.93
CA SER A 67 16.23 -1.75 -9.13
C SER A 67 16.22 -3.30 -9.12
N GLY A 68 15.11 -3.92 -8.73
CA GLY A 68 15.04 -5.39 -8.59
C GLY A 68 15.94 -5.93 -7.48
N ASN A 69 16.51 -5.06 -6.65
CA ASN A 69 17.30 -5.45 -5.49
C ASN A 69 16.34 -5.91 -4.38
N THR A 70 15.93 -7.16 -4.45
CA THR A 70 15.03 -7.81 -3.49
C THR A 70 15.72 -8.18 -2.18
N SER A 71 16.95 -7.74 -1.93
CA SER A 71 17.63 -7.98 -0.64
C SER A 71 16.78 -7.41 0.50
N PRO A 72 16.15 -8.26 1.33
CA PRO A 72 15.62 -7.82 2.60
C PRO A 72 16.84 -7.36 3.39
N ARG A 73 16.81 -6.15 3.96
CA ARG A 73 17.83 -5.76 4.94
C ARG A 73 17.99 -6.94 5.92
N PRO A 74 19.17 -7.57 6.05
CA PRO A 74 19.33 -8.73 6.92
C PRO A 74 19.04 -8.29 8.35
N GLY A 75 17.98 -8.85 8.93
CA GLY A 75 17.51 -8.49 10.26
C GLY A 75 16.03 -8.16 10.28
N THR A 76 15.25 -9.13 10.75
CA THR A 76 13.84 -9.07 11.17
C THR A 76 12.81 -8.99 10.04
N GLY A 77 11.99 -10.04 9.91
CA GLY A 77 10.77 -10.07 9.10
C GLY A 77 9.71 -9.08 9.59
N THR A 78 10.06 -7.79 9.56
CA THR A 78 9.16 -6.70 9.94
C THR A 78 8.26 -6.42 8.75
N THR A 79 7.01 -6.84 8.89
CA THR A 79 5.90 -6.43 8.04
C THR A 79 5.95 -4.91 7.87
N CYS A 80 5.73 -4.42 6.66
CA CYS A 80 5.47 -3.00 6.38
C CYS A 80 4.04 -2.71 6.80
N SER A 81 3.83 -2.81 8.09
CA SER A 81 2.71 -2.26 8.81
C SER A 81 3.15 -0.83 9.14
N GLY A 82 2.40 0.16 8.69
CA GLY A 82 2.76 1.54 9.00
C GLY A 82 1.77 2.56 8.48
N GLY A 83 1.55 2.65 7.16
CA GLY A 83 0.81 3.77 6.59
C GLY A 83 -0.63 3.84 7.12
N LEU A 84 -1.04 4.99 7.63
CA LEU A 84 -2.42 5.27 7.98
C LEU A 84 -3.19 5.59 6.70
N SER A 85 -4.36 4.99 6.56
CA SER A 85 -5.21 5.13 5.38
C SER A 85 -5.86 6.52 5.32
N PRO A 86 -6.41 6.94 4.17
CA PRO A 86 -7.16 8.19 4.06
C PRO A 86 -8.29 8.30 5.09
N GLY A 87 -8.99 7.19 5.38
CA GLY A 87 -10.07 7.13 6.36
C GLY A 87 -9.62 7.50 7.78
N TYR A 88 -8.36 7.25 8.12
CA TYR A 88 -7.78 7.68 9.39
C TYR A 88 -7.55 9.21 9.41
N TRP A 89 -6.92 9.73 8.34
CA TRP A 89 -6.51 11.13 8.28
C TRP A 89 -7.69 12.09 8.19
N VAL A 90 -8.84 11.66 7.68
CA VAL A 90 -10.05 12.51 7.60
C VAL A 90 -10.78 12.63 8.93
N GLN A 91 -10.65 11.65 9.83
CA GLN A 91 -11.42 11.61 11.06
C GLN A 91 -10.95 12.68 12.06
N PRO A 92 -11.86 13.48 12.65
CA PRO A 92 -11.47 14.57 13.55
C PRO A 92 -10.87 14.06 14.86
N GLN A 93 -11.23 12.84 15.27
CA GLN A 93 -10.64 12.17 16.43
C GLN A 93 -9.13 11.92 16.30
N HIS A 94 -8.61 11.93 15.07
CA HIS A 94 -7.18 11.78 14.76
C HIS A 94 -6.55 13.13 14.35
N SER A 95 -7.27 14.24 14.49
CA SER A 95 -6.74 15.59 14.19
C SER A 95 -5.45 15.94 14.96
N PRO A 96 -5.22 15.50 16.22
CA PRO A 96 -3.94 15.79 16.89
C PRO A 96 -2.73 15.19 16.16
N ASN A 97 -2.93 14.09 15.42
CA ASN A 97 -1.86 13.40 14.71
C ASN A 97 -1.42 14.12 13.44
N TRP A 98 -2.22 15.08 12.95
CA TRP A 98 -1.77 15.99 11.89
C TRP A 98 -0.62 16.87 12.38
N VAL A 99 -0.66 17.35 13.62
CA VAL A 99 0.42 18.17 14.20
C VAL A 99 1.70 17.35 14.33
N THR A 100 1.59 16.11 14.81
CA THR A 100 2.72 15.15 14.84
C THR A 100 3.25 14.89 13.42
N ALA A 101 2.36 14.80 12.43
CA ALA A 101 2.73 14.68 11.03
C ALA A 101 3.34 15.94 10.42
N GLY A 102 3.42 17.06 11.17
CA GLY A 102 3.89 18.35 10.69
C GLY A 102 2.93 19.04 9.71
N GLY A 103 1.64 18.75 9.82
CA GLY A 103 0.54 19.43 9.13
C GLY A 103 -0.42 20.08 10.13
N VAL A 104 -1.42 20.78 9.61
CA VAL A 104 -2.47 21.44 10.39
C VAL A 104 -3.81 20.94 9.88
N PHE A 105 -4.60 20.33 10.78
CA PHE A 105 -5.96 19.89 10.48
C PHE A 105 -6.86 21.11 10.21
N PRO A 106 -7.77 21.06 9.23
CA PRO A 106 -8.69 22.16 8.97
C PRO A 106 -9.65 22.42 10.14
N GLN A 107 -10.22 23.62 10.17
CA GLN A 107 -11.35 23.95 11.06
C GLN A 107 -12.63 24.03 10.24
N PHE A 108 -13.73 23.62 10.85
CA PHE A 108 -15.04 23.55 10.22
C PHE A 108 -16.06 24.43 10.95
N ASP A 109 -17.06 24.92 10.23
CA ASP A 109 -18.25 25.53 10.81
C ASP A 109 -19.20 24.43 11.30
N GLY A 110 -19.57 24.47 12.57
CA GLY A 110 -20.44 23.47 13.21
C GLY A 110 -19.74 22.32 13.94
N ALA A 111 -20.54 21.52 14.66
CA ALA A 111 -20.06 20.40 15.45
C ALA A 111 -19.80 19.17 14.55
N VAL A 112 -18.53 18.89 14.27
CA VAL A 112 -18.14 17.66 13.58
C VAL A 112 -18.27 16.48 14.56
N VAL A 113 -19.17 15.54 14.29
CA VAL A 113 -19.40 14.39 15.16
C VAL A 113 -18.29 13.37 14.96
N THR A 114 -17.54 13.11 16.03
CA THR A 114 -16.36 12.23 16.06
C THR A 114 -16.70 10.74 16.06
N CYS A 115 -17.98 10.34 16.07
CA CYS A 115 -18.38 8.94 16.24
C CYS A 115 -19.36 8.40 15.19
N THR A 116 -19.56 9.11 14.08
CA THR A 116 -20.31 8.60 12.93
C THR A 116 -19.33 8.18 11.83
N THR A 117 -19.62 7.08 11.13
CA THR A 117 -18.87 6.57 9.96
C THR A 117 -18.84 7.54 8.77
N SER A 118 -19.35 8.75 8.95
CA SER A 118 -19.34 9.85 8.01
C SER A 118 -19.23 11.15 8.80
N LEU A 119 -18.39 12.06 8.32
CA LEU A 119 -18.21 13.42 8.83
C LEU A 119 -19.43 14.30 8.54
N ASN A 120 -20.65 13.88 8.91
CA ASN A 120 -21.90 14.65 8.73
C ASN A 120 -22.12 15.30 7.34
N LYS A 121 -21.49 14.81 6.27
CA LYS A 121 -21.44 15.45 4.95
C LYS A 121 -20.90 16.90 4.97
N VAL A 122 -19.80 17.13 5.70
CA VAL A 122 -19.02 18.38 5.62
C VAL A 122 -18.69 18.67 4.15
N GLY A 123 -19.13 19.83 3.67
CA GLY A 123 -18.79 20.35 2.35
C GLY A 123 -17.54 21.22 2.39
N PHE A 124 -16.95 21.49 1.21
CA PHE A 124 -15.79 22.38 1.11
C PHE A 124 -16.06 23.79 1.69
N THR A 125 -17.29 24.27 1.56
CA THR A 125 -17.74 25.57 2.09
C THR A 125 -17.78 25.64 3.61
N ASP A 126 -17.86 24.48 4.27
CA ASP A 126 -17.91 24.41 5.74
C ASP A 126 -16.51 24.53 6.34
N ILE A 127 -15.45 24.53 5.52
CA ILE A 127 -14.07 24.70 5.97
C ILE A 127 -13.80 26.19 6.22
N THR A 128 -13.81 26.58 7.49
CA THR A 128 -13.53 27.96 7.94
C THR A 128 -12.03 28.27 7.93
N ASN A 129 -11.19 27.26 8.16
CA ASN A 129 -9.75 27.34 8.04
C ASN A 129 -9.22 26.14 7.28
N GLN A 130 -8.51 26.40 6.17
CA GLN A 130 -8.04 25.36 5.27
C GLN A 130 -6.91 24.49 5.87
N GLY A 131 -6.26 24.92 6.96
CA GLY A 131 -5.13 24.20 7.56
C GLY A 131 -3.96 24.08 6.60
N THR A 132 -3.33 22.91 6.52
CA THR A 132 -2.34 22.63 5.47
C THR A 132 -3.03 22.56 4.12
N THR A 133 -2.54 23.33 3.14
CA THR A 133 -3.13 23.43 1.80
C THR A 133 -2.34 22.65 0.77
N LEU A 134 -3.02 22.18 -0.27
CA LEU A 134 -2.36 21.48 -1.38
C LEU A 134 -1.32 22.36 -2.07
N GLN A 135 -1.63 23.64 -2.28
CA GLN A 135 -0.72 24.58 -2.91
C GLN A 135 0.57 24.79 -2.10
N SER A 136 0.52 24.63 -0.78
CA SER A 136 1.71 24.74 0.08
C SER A 136 2.64 23.52 0.02
N VAL A 137 2.10 22.34 -0.30
CA VAL A 137 2.85 21.06 -0.31
C VAL A 137 3.21 20.65 -1.75
N PHE A 138 2.26 20.75 -2.66
CA PHE A 138 2.35 20.36 -4.06
C PHE A 138 2.36 21.60 -4.95
N THR A 139 3.52 22.24 -5.00
CA THR A 139 3.71 23.48 -5.78
C THR A 139 3.37 23.27 -7.26
N GLY A 140 2.84 24.32 -7.89
CA GLY A 140 2.38 24.27 -9.29
C GLY A 140 1.03 23.59 -9.50
N TRP A 141 0.47 22.92 -8.48
CA TRP A 141 -0.93 22.50 -8.55
C TRP A 141 -1.87 23.70 -8.40
N THR A 142 -2.95 23.70 -9.18
CA THR A 142 -4.05 24.68 -9.06
C THR A 142 -5.40 23.96 -9.13
N PRO A 143 -6.42 24.45 -8.39
CA PRO A 143 -7.77 23.92 -8.47
C PRO A 143 -8.34 24.12 -9.89
N GLN A 144 -9.07 23.11 -10.36
CA GLN A 144 -9.83 23.20 -11.61
C GLN A 144 -11.18 23.90 -11.38
N GLY A 145 -11.74 24.47 -12.45
CA GLY A 145 -13.00 25.18 -12.41
C GLY A 145 -12.85 26.65 -11.99
N SER A 146 -13.90 27.21 -11.37
CA SER A 146 -13.99 28.63 -11.03
C SER A 146 -13.36 29.00 -9.68
N TYR A 147 -13.03 28.02 -8.83
CA TYR A 147 -12.40 28.28 -7.54
C TYR A 147 -10.92 28.64 -7.72
N GLN A 148 -10.46 29.72 -7.08
CA GLN A 148 -9.08 30.24 -7.20
C GLN A 148 -8.38 30.38 -5.84
N GLY A 149 -8.95 29.82 -4.78
CA GLY A 149 -8.42 29.94 -3.42
C GLY A 149 -7.51 28.79 -2.99
N PRO A 150 -6.95 28.86 -1.77
CA PRO A 150 -6.24 27.75 -1.15
C PRO A 150 -7.20 26.56 -0.91
N VAL A 151 -6.78 25.35 -1.26
CA VAL A 151 -7.56 24.14 -1.05
C VAL A 151 -6.92 23.33 0.06
N SER A 152 -7.70 23.00 1.10
CA SER A 152 -7.24 22.14 2.19
C SER A 152 -6.76 20.79 1.65
N MET A 153 -5.61 20.34 2.15
CA MET A 153 -5.12 18.98 1.95
C MET A 153 -6.13 17.95 2.47
N TRP A 154 -6.89 18.28 3.51
CA TRP A 154 -7.93 17.39 4.02
C TRP A 154 -9.04 17.14 3.00
N TRP A 155 -9.42 18.18 2.24
CA TRP A 155 -10.52 18.09 1.27
C TRP A 155 -10.25 17.06 0.18
N VAL A 156 -9.03 16.99 -0.35
CA VAL A 156 -8.70 15.96 -1.35
C VAL A 156 -8.62 14.56 -0.76
N ILE A 157 -8.33 14.42 0.53
CA ILE A 157 -8.30 13.12 1.20
C ILE A 157 -9.73 12.59 1.38
N ASP A 158 -10.67 13.46 1.76
CA ASP A 158 -12.08 13.14 1.95
C ASP A 158 -12.84 12.98 0.62
N SER A 159 -12.72 13.96 -0.26
CA SER A 159 -13.51 14.11 -1.48
C SER A 159 -12.63 14.20 -2.74
N PRO A 160 -11.83 13.17 -3.06
CA PRO A 160 -10.89 13.18 -4.20
C PRO A 160 -11.56 13.29 -5.57
N ASN A 161 -12.85 13.01 -5.68
CA ASN A 161 -13.58 13.07 -6.95
C ASN A 161 -14.31 14.41 -7.15
N ASP A 162 -14.03 15.42 -6.32
CA ASP A 162 -14.57 16.76 -6.53
C ASP A 162 -14.12 17.34 -7.88
N THR A 163 -14.99 18.11 -8.51
CA THR A 163 -14.72 18.84 -9.76
C THR A 163 -13.48 19.74 -9.70
N MET A 164 -13.10 20.26 -8.52
CA MET A 164 -11.87 21.04 -8.36
C MET A 164 -10.60 20.22 -8.59
N PHE A 165 -10.71 18.89 -8.58
CA PHE A 165 -9.62 17.96 -8.91
C PHE A 165 -9.81 17.31 -10.28
N GLY A 166 -10.78 17.77 -11.08
CA GLY A 166 -11.14 17.21 -12.37
C GLY A 166 -12.22 16.12 -12.34
N GLY A 167 -12.90 15.95 -11.21
CA GLY A 167 -14.00 15.01 -11.09
C GLY A 167 -13.54 13.54 -11.04
N PRO A 168 -14.46 12.59 -11.28
CA PRO A 168 -14.13 11.17 -11.38
C PRO A 168 -13.10 10.91 -12.49
N GLY A 169 -11.98 10.29 -12.13
CA GLY A 169 -10.87 10.04 -13.07
C GLY A 169 -9.91 11.22 -13.24
N GLY A 170 -10.15 12.34 -12.55
CA GLY A 170 -9.22 13.44 -12.43
C GLY A 170 -8.00 13.10 -11.55
N ILE A 171 -7.26 14.14 -11.18
CA ILE A 171 -5.98 14.03 -10.46
C ILE A 171 -6.20 13.77 -8.95
N GLY A 172 -7.42 13.96 -8.43
CA GLY A 172 -7.67 13.93 -7.00
C GLY A 172 -7.31 12.61 -6.30
N GLN A 173 -7.39 11.45 -6.97
CA GLN A 173 -6.90 10.19 -6.39
C GLN A 173 -5.38 10.17 -6.20
N LEU A 174 -4.62 10.75 -7.14
CA LEU A 174 -3.17 10.91 -6.99
C LEU A 174 -2.86 11.85 -5.84
N LEU A 175 -3.50 13.02 -5.79
CA LEU A 175 -3.30 13.99 -4.71
C LEU A 175 -3.68 13.42 -3.35
N ARG A 176 -4.75 12.64 -3.25
CA ARG A 176 -5.15 11.94 -2.03
C ARG A 176 -4.07 10.98 -1.56
N ALA A 177 -3.57 10.11 -2.46
CA ALA A 177 -2.52 9.16 -2.12
C ALA A 177 -1.24 9.89 -1.67
N LEU A 178 -0.80 10.90 -2.42
CA LEU A 178 0.39 11.69 -2.06
C LEU A 178 0.18 12.45 -0.74
N SER A 179 -0.99 13.01 -0.48
CA SER A 179 -1.30 13.71 0.78
C SER A 179 -1.21 12.76 1.98
N CYS A 180 -1.79 11.56 1.87
CA CYS A 180 -1.67 10.54 2.91
C CYS A 180 -0.23 10.06 3.08
N ALA A 181 0.52 9.90 1.99
CA ALA A 181 1.95 9.55 2.07
C ALA A 181 2.78 10.64 2.75
N TRP A 182 2.49 11.91 2.49
CA TRP A 182 3.15 13.04 3.13
C TRP A 182 2.87 13.10 4.62
N LEU A 183 1.62 12.88 5.04
CA LEU A 183 1.22 12.81 6.44
C LEU A 183 1.88 11.59 7.14
N ASN A 184 1.85 10.42 6.51
CA ASN A 184 2.50 9.22 7.03
C ASN A 184 4.01 9.40 7.20
N ALA A 185 4.68 9.99 6.21
CA ALA A 185 6.11 10.31 6.27
C ALA A 185 6.45 11.30 7.40
N GLY A 186 5.52 12.21 7.69
CA GLY A 186 5.64 13.13 8.82
C GLY A 186 5.31 12.50 10.17
N TYR A 187 4.43 11.52 10.23
CA TYR A 187 3.97 10.92 11.49
C TYR A 187 4.92 9.83 11.98
N PHE A 188 5.37 8.98 11.06
CA PHE A 188 6.27 7.88 11.34
C PHE A 188 7.74 8.31 11.24
N GLN A 189 8.17 9.16 12.17
CA GLN A 189 9.55 9.70 12.20
C GLN A 189 10.52 8.86 13.02
N SER A 190 10.04 7.97 13.89
CA SER A 190 10.92 7.16 14.72
C SER A 190 11.63 6.09 13.89
N SER A 191 12.87 5.76 14.26
CA SER A 191 13.62 4.66 13.63
C SER A 191 12.94 3.29 13.75
N SER A 192 12.00 3.16 14.70
CA SER A 192 11.12 2.00 14.87
C SER A 192 9.93 1.98 13.91
N ALA A 193 9.48 3.14 13.42
CA ALA A 193 8.39 3.25 12.47
C ALA A 193 8.94 3.20 11.03
N LYS A 194 8.84 2.03 10.39
CA LYS A 194 9.43 1.75 9.08
C LYS A 194 8.59 2.30 7.91
N TYR A 195 8.24 3.59 7.91
CA TYR A 195 7.62 4.18 6.73
C TYR A 195 8.69 4.47 5.66
N PRO A 196 8.56 3.93 4.43
CA PRO A 196 9.66 3.91 3.46
C PRO A 196 9.80 5.20 2.64
N LEU A 197 8.92 6.19 2.84
CA LEU A 197 8.95 7.47 2.14
C LEU A 197 9.23 8.62 3.09
N THR A 198 10.03 9.56 2.62
CA THR A 198 10.20 10.89 3.24
C THR A 198 9.24 11.89 2.60
N LYS A 199 8.92 12.99 3.30
CA LYS A 199 8.13 14.10 2.74
C LYS A 199 8.71 14.64 1.43
N ALA A 200 10.04 14.77 1.37
CA ALA A 200 10.72 15.25 0.17
C ALA A 200 10.52 14.33 -1.03
N GLN A 201 10.58 13.01 -0.83
CA GLN A 201 10.31 12.04 -1.91
C GLN A 201 8.86 12.10 -2.39
N VAL A 202 7.90 12.34 -1.50
CA VAL A 202 6.48 12.49 -1.87
C VAL A 202 6.27 13.75 -2.71
N VAL A 203 6.91 14.87 -2.35
CA VAL A 203 6.87 16.10 -3.15
C VAL A 203 7.58 15.92 -4.50
N ASP A 204 8.70 15.20 -4.55
CA ASP A 204 9.38 14.87 -5.80
C ASP A 204 8.51 14.00 -6.73
N MET A 205 7.77 13.02 -6.19
CA MET A 205 6.78 12.26 -6.97
C MET A 205 5.76 13.18 -7.64
N TRP A 206 5.23 14.18 -6.91
CA TRP A 206 4.31 15.17 -7.47
C TRP A 206 4.97 15.97 -8.60
N VAL A 207 6.16 16.53 -8.36
CA VAL A 207 6.86 17.37 -9.36
C VAL A 207 7.13 16.57 -10.62
N GLN A 208 7.63 15.33 -10.52
CA GLN A 208 7.92 14.51 -11.68
C GLN A 208 6.64 14.11 -12.44
N LEU A 209 5.57 13.71 -11.75
CA LEU A 209 4.31 13.34 -12.39
C LEU A 209 3.64 14.54 -13.07
N SER A 210 3.64 15.71 -12.43
CA SER A 210 3.00 16.92 -12.97
C SER A 210 3.76 17.53 -14.15
N THR A 211 5.09 17.41 -14.18
CA THR A 211 5.91 18.05 -15.23
C THR A 211 6.36 17.10 -16.35
N LYS A 212 6.58 15.81 -16.04
CA LYS A 212 7.12 14.81 -16.98
C LYS A 212 6.14 13.69 -17.32
N GLY A 213 5.02 13.59 -16.61
CA GLY A 213 4.01 12.53 -16.82
C GLY A 213 4.39 11.17 -16.25
N GLY A 214 5.50 11.06 -15.53
CA GLY A 214 5.99 9.81 -14.94
C GLY A 214 7.00 10.05 -13.83
N TYR A 215 7.04 9.13 -12.86
CA TYR A 215 7.95 9.20 -11.71
C TYR A 215 9.11 8.21 -11.85
N CYS A 216 10.33 8.71 -11.69
CA CYS A 216 11.56 7.94 -11.55
C CYS A 216 12.18 8.18 -10.16
N PRO A 217 12.17 7.17 -9.28
CA PRO A 217 12.87 7.23 -7.99
C PRO A 217 14.36 7.56 -8.09
N GLY A 218 14.78 8.65 -7.45
CA GLY A 218 16.18 9.09 -7.35
C GLY A 218 16.68 9.86 -8.58
N THR A 219 18.00 9.98 -8.75
CA THR A 219 18.62 10.69 -9.89
C THR A 219 18.75 9.82 -11.15
N LEU A 220 18.09 8.66 -11.19
CA LEU A 220 18.21 7.71 -12.29
C LEU A 220 17.21 8.05 -13.39
N THR A 221 17.69 8.16 -14.63
CA THR A 221 16.83 8.09 -15.81
C THR A 221 16.28 6.67 -15.90
N CYS A 222 14.99 6.50 -15.57
CA CYS A 222 14.38 5.18 -15.56
C CYS A 222 13.74 4.85 -16.92
N THR A 223 14.01 3.65 -17.43
CA THR A 223 13.50 3.18 -18.74
C THR A 223 11.99 2.96 -18.74
N LYS A 224 11.40 2.78 -17.54
CA LYS A 224 9.96 2.56 -17.32
C LYS A 224 9.49 3.40 -16.13
N PRO A 225 9.24 4.71 -16.31
CA PRO A 225 8.73 5.57 -15.25
C PRO A 225 7.37 5.10 -14.77
N TRP A 226 7.11 5.28 -13.48
CA TRP A 226 5.83 4.95 -12.89
C TRP A 226 4.77 5.96 -13.30
N SER A 227 3.63 5.48 -13.79
CA SER A 227 2.44 6.30 -13.99
C SER A 227 1.87 6.78 -12.66
N ALA A 228 0.99 7.79 -12.71
CA ALA A 228 0.22 8.23 -11.55
C ALA A 228 -0.55 7.07 -10.87
N SER A 229 -1.16 6.18 -11.66
CA SER A 229 -1.87 5.01 -11.13
C SER A 229 -0.94 4.02 -10.41
N GLN A 230 0.28 3.81 -10.93
CA GLN A 230 1.27 2.95 -10.27
C GLN A 230 1.77 3.56 -8.95
N VAL A 231 1.96 4.88 -8.90
CA VAL A 231 2.29 5.59 -7.66
C VAL A 231 1.17 5.48 -6.63
N VAL A 232 -0.09 5.65 -7.04
CA VAL A 232 -1.25 5.45 -6.17
C VAL A 232 -1.27 4.02 -5.62
N SER A 233 -1.18 3.00 -6.48
CA SER A 233 -1.18 1.60 -6.03
C SER A 233 -0.02 1.25 -5.10
N TYR A 234 1.16 1.85 -5.33
CA TYR A 234 2.29 1.69 -4.42
C TYR A 234 1.98 2.26 -3.03
N ILE A 235 1.47 3.49 -2.97
CA ILE A 235 1.13 4.13 -1.70
C ILE A 235 0.02 3.40 -0.96
N GLU A 236 -1.05 3.01 -1.67
CA GLU A 236 -2.16 2.26 -1.10
C GLU A 236 -1.73 0.89 -0.58
N GLY A 237 -0.76 0.26 -1.24
CA GLY A 237 -0.17 -1.00 -0.80
C GLY A 237 0.55 -0.91 0.55
N MET A 238 0.95 0.29 0.98
CA MET A 238 1.61 0.55 2.27
C MET A 238 0.65 0.84 3.41
N TYR A 239 -0.64 1.03 3.13
CA TYR A 239 -1.62 1.26 4.18
C TYR A 239 -1.77 -0.01 5.02
N ASP A 240 -1.67 0.15 6.33
CA ASP A 240 -1.99 -0.91 7.25
C ASP A 240 -3.50 -0.92 7.51
N GLN A 241 -4.16 -1.96 7.03
CA GLN A 241 -5.57 -2.20 7.36
C GLN A 241 -5.75 -2.80 8.77
N ASN A 242 -4.64 -3.20 9.43
CA ASN A 242 -4.64 -3.91 10.71
C ASN A 242 -3.97 -3.15 11.86
N ALA A 243 -3.54 -1.89 11.66
CA ALA A 243 -3.08 -1.11 12.80
C ALA A 243 -4.23 -1.06 13.81
N PRO A 244 -4.02 -1.43 15.10
CA PRO A 244 -5.01 -1.24 16.14
C PRO A 244 -5.16 0.27 16.32
N VAL A 245 -5.97 0.86 15.46
CA VAL A 245 -6.44 2.21 15.66
C VAL A 245 -7.48 2.05 16.74
N ASP A 246 -7.19 2.58 17.92
CA ASP A 246 -8.19 2.76 18.96
C ASP A 246 -9.34 3.52 18.31
N ASN A 247 -10.38 2.76 17.98
CA ASN A 247 -11.62 3.31 17.53
C ASN A 247 -12.25 3.87 18.80
N LEU A 248 -12.03 5.16 19.04
CA LEU A 248 -12.61 5.91 20.16
C LEU A 248 -14.15 5.87 20.16
N CYS A 249 -14.76 5.33 19.09
CA CYS A 249 -16.19 5.09 18.94
C CYS A 249 -16.63 3.66 19.31
N LYS A 250 -15.70 2.72 19.56
CA LYS A 250 -16.01 1.40 20.14
C LYS A 250 -16.03 1.55 21.66
N LYS A 251 -17.24 1.54 22.23
CA LYS A 251 -17.46 1.29 23.67
C LYS A 251 -17.38 -0.20 23.96
#